data_AF-A0A351FA44-F1
#
_entry.id   AF-A0A351FA44-F1
#
_cell.length_a   1.000
_cell.length_b   1.000
_cell.length_c   1.000
_cell.angle_alpha   90.00
_cell.angle_beta   90.00
_cell.angle_gamma   90.00
#
_symmetry.space_group_name_H-M   'P 1'
#
loop_
_entity.id
_entity.type
_entity.pdbx_description
1 polymer ?
#
loop_
_entity_poly.entity_id
_entity_poly.type
_entity_poly.pdbx_seq_one_letter_code
_entity_poly.pdbx_strand_id
1 'polypeptide(L)'
;MDTQGEVSLSRDWKERLSVSRDLGTGFAAPGGEFTRALYEWSLTPSGEFLKKLLNGRRVVELGAGMMPFGYALAASCDARNFVAVEPFYADKQKASVKAMIEESGSILKRIPYKVDGVDMLEYLKGEADDLLSVIACGIEDCILPSFEYRKSVEGEIYRVLEKDAFFLSSHSELQPQGLRMFELCFQRPANPKVEDRLRLYGSDEAFEKYGEYLDGGMLAFGKK
;
A
#
# COMPACT_ATOMS: atom_id res chain seq x y z
N MET A 1 -34.10 27.70 10.41
CA MET A 1 -34.10 26.62 11.42
C MET A 1 -33.67 25.38 10.69
N ASP A 2 -32.39 25.05 10.83
CA ASP A 2 -31.80 23.84 10.29
C ASP A 2 -32.43 22.61 10.95
N THR A 3 -32.95 21.71 10.14
CA THR A 3 -33.34 20.37 10.57
C THR A 3 -32.34 19.39 9.98
N GLN A 4 -31.33 19.09 10.78
CA GLN A 4 -30.52 17.88 10.62
C GLN A 4 -31.39 16.66 10.99
N GLY A 5 -31.53 15.72 10.06
CA GLY A 5 -32.18 14.42 10.23
C GLY A 5 -32.33 13.74 8.86
N GLU A 6 -32.05 12.46 8.64
CA GLU A 6 -31.72 11.29 9.47
C GLU A 6 -30.74 10.43 8.63
N VAL A 7 -29.69 9.87 9.24
CA VAL A 7 -28.74 9.00 8.53
C VAL A 7 -29.36 7.61 8.36
N SER A 8 -29.70 7.25 7.12
CA SER A 8 -30.18 5.93 6.71
C SER A 8 -29.16 4.82 7.07
N LEU A 9 -29.58 3.83 7.86
CA LEU A 9 -28.79 2.67 8.30
C LEU A 9 -28.96 1.49 7.32
N SER A 10 -28.46 1.66 6.09
CA SER A 10 -28.45 0.58 5.11
C SER A 10 -27.36 -0.47 5.36
N ARG A 11 -27.67 -1.73 5.00
CA ARG A 11 -26.72 -2.85 4.90
C ARG A 11 -26.08 -2.99 3.50
N ASP A 12 -26.43 -2.12 2.54
CA ASP A 12 -25.83 -2.03 1.20
C ASP A 12 -24.57 -1.14 1.23
N TRP A 13 -23.44 -1.65 0.75
CA TRP A 13 -22.18 -0.93 0.68
C TRP A 13 -22.24 0.29 -0.25
N LYS A 14 -23.16 0.31 -1.23
CA LYS A 14 -23.42 1.48 -2.09
C LYS A 14 -24.09 2.63 -1.33
N GLU A 15 -24.94 2.33 -0.35
CA GLU A 15 -25.59 3.35 0.46
C GLU A 15 -24.67 3.88 1.56
N ARG A 16 -23.81 3.05 2.14
CA ARG A 16 -22.76 3.50 3.06
C ARG A 16 -21.69 4.37 2.40
N LEU A 17 -21.31 4.07 1.16
CA LEU A 17 -20.42 4.92 0.34
C LEU A 17 -21.08 6.27 -0.01
N SER A 18 -22.42 6.31 -0.11
CA SER A 18 -23.19 7.55 -0.31
C SER A 18 -23.27 8.40 0.96
N VAL A 19 -23.52 7.80 2.12
CA VAL A 19 -23.57 8.50 3.43
C VAL A 19 -22.21 9.06 3.83
N SER A 20 -21.12 8.34 3.53
CA SER A 20 -19.75 8.82 3.78
C SER A 20 -19.34 9.99 2.86
N ARG A 21 -20.00 10.16 1.69
CA ARG A 21 -19.81 11.30 0.78
C ARG A 21 -20.51 12.57 1.26
N ASP A 22 -21.65 12.43 1.93
CA ASP A 22 -22.45 13.56 2.40
C ASP A 22 -21.88 14.20 3.69
N LEU A 23 -21.06 13.45 4.45
CA LEU A 23 -20.44 13.88 5.72
C LEU A 23 -18.95 14.25 5.61
N GLY A 24 -18.34 14.10 4.43
CA GLY A 24 -16.98 14.58 4.12
C GLY A 24 -15.81 13.94 4.89
N THR A 25 -15.97 12.74 5.47
CA THR A 25 -15.05 12.22 6.53
C THR A 25 -14.68 10.72 6.47
N GLY A 26 -14.72 10.01 5.32
CA GLY A 26 -14.35 8.56 5.28
C GLY A 26 -13.59 8.11 4.03
N PHE A 27 -12.35 7.65 4.23
CA PHE A 27 -11.30 7.43 3.23
C PHE A 27 -11.07 5.92 2.96
N ALA A 28 -11.43 5.46 1.76
CA ALA A 28 -10.39 4.97 0.86
C ALA A 28 -10.20 6.12 -0.12
N ALA A 29 -9.03 6.76 -0.18
CA ALA A 29 -8.79 7.73 -1.25
C ALA A 29 -8.49 6.92 -2.53
N PRO A 30 -9.45 6.73 -3.46
CA PRO A 30 -9.15 5.99 -4.68
C PRO A 30 -8.09 6.71 -5.53
N GLY A 31 -7.77 7.97 -5.20
CA GLY A 31 -6.66 8.74 -5.77
C GLY A 31 -5.27 8.28 -5.34
N GLY A 32 -5.13 7.31 -4.43
CA GLY A 32 -3.84 6.71 -4.09
C GLY A 32 -2.84 7.66 -3.44
N GLU A 33 -3.30 8.71 -2.74
CA GLU A 33 -2.43 9.75 -2.16
C GLU A 33 -1.42 9.20 -1.15
N PHE A 34 -1.79 8.17 -0.37
CA PHE A 34 -0.83 7.50 0.54
C PHE A 34 0.24 6.73 -0.22
N THR A 35 -0.14 6.02 -1.29
CA THR A 35 0.83 5.34 -2.17
C THR A 35 1.69 6.35 -2.92
N ARG A 36 1.11 7.47 -3.36
CA ARG A 36 1.84 8.58 -3.99
C ARG A 36 2.89 9.15 -3.05
N ALA A 37 2.50 9.45 -1.81
CA ALA A 37 3.41 9.98 -0.80
C ALA A 37 4.56 9.01 -0.54
N LEU A 38 4.27 7.71 -0.42
CA LEU A 38 5.29 6.67 -0.26
C LEU A 38 6.21 6.56 -1.48
N TYR A 39 5.65 6.61 -2.69
CA TYR A 39 6.41 6.65 -3.94
C TYR A 39 7.34 7.86 -4.00
N GLU A 40 6.82 9.08 -3.83
CA GLU A 40 7.63 10.30 -3.86
C GLU A 40 8.72 10.26 -2.79
N TRP A 41 8.39 9.77 -1.58
CA TRP A 41 9.35 9.65 -0.50
C TRP A 41 10.46 8.64 -0.81
N SER A 42 10.15 7.54 -1.51
CA SER A 42 11.15 6.54 -1.96
C SER A 42 12.23 7.14 -2.88
N LEU A 43 11.95 8.28 -3.51
CA LEU A 43 12.90 9.00 -4.36
C LEU A 43 13.81 9.96 -3.58
N THR A 44 13.60 10.11 -2.27
CA THR A 44 14.42 10.94 -1.39
C THR A 44 15.51 10.11 -0.70
N PRO A 45 16.61 10.74 -0.23
CA PRO A 45 17.65 10.02 0.52
C PRO A 45 17.11 9.28 1.76
N SER A 46 16.09 9.83 2.42
CA SER A 46 15.47 9.22 3.60
C SER A 46 14.62 7.98 3.29
N GLY A 47 14.04 7.91 2.08
CA GLY A 47 13.23 6.78 1.63
C GLY A 47 13.97 5.79 0.73
N GLU A 48 15.23 6.05 0.38
CA GLU A 48 16.00 5.25 -0.58
C GLU A 48 16.13 3.77 -0.17
N PHE A 49 16.07 3.46 1.13
CA PHE A 49 16.12 2.07 1.61
C PHE A 49 14.97 1.21 1.05
N LEU A 50 13.83 1.80 0.67
CA LEU A 50 12.72 1.08 0.02
C LEU A 50 13.17 0.39 -1.27
N LYS A 51 14.13 0.98 -1.98
CA LYS A 51 14.75 0.34 -3.14
C LYS A 51 15.41 -0.98 -2.76
N LYS A 52 16.11 -1.05 -1.62
CA LYS A 52 16.74 -2.29 -1.15
C LYS A 52 15.70 -3.36 -0.77
N LEU A 53 14.56 -2.94 -0.23
CA LEU A 53 13.50 -3.86 0.19
C LEU A 53 12.77 -4.48 -1.01
N LEU A 54 12.50 -3.69 -2.06
CA LEU A 54 11.67 -4.09 -3.20
C LEU A 54 12.45 -4.58 -4.43
N ASN A 55 13.77 -4.36 -4.50
CA ASN A 55 14.60 -4.76 -5.64
C ASN A 55 14.46 -6.25 -5.97
N GLY A 56 14.17 -6.57 -7.24
CA GLY A 56 14.03 -7.97 -7.71
C GLY A 56 12.81 -8.73 -7.18
N ARG A 57 11.98 -8.10 -6.34
CA ARG A 57 10.83 -8.74 -5.70
C ARG A 57 9.61 -8.77 -6.63
N ARG A 58 8.73 -9.73 -6.39
CA ARG A 58 7.36 -9.68 -6.92
C ARG A 58 6.54 -8.83 -5.96
N VAL A 59 6.10 -7.66 -6.41
CA VAL A 59 5.41 -6.68 -5.56
C VAL A 59 3.92 -6.72 -5.85
N VAL A 60 3.10 -6.80 -4.80
CA VAL A 60 1.63 -6.78 -4.90
C VAL A 60 1.08 -5.64 -4.06
N GLU A 61 0.28 -4.76 -4.65
CA GLU A 61 -0.46 -3.74 -3.92
C GLU A 61 -1.92 -4.16 -3.72
N LEU A 62 -2.36 -4.25 -2.47
CA LEU A 62 -3.74 -4.55 -2.09
C LEU A 62 -4.54 -3.25 -1.97
N GLY A 63 -5.68 -3.18 -2.66
CA GLY A 63 -6.50 -1.97 -2.71
C GLY A 63 -5.80 -0.83 -3.42
N ALA A 64 -5.25 -1.10 -4.61
CA ALA A 64 -4.38 -0.18 -5.34
C ALA A 64 -5.08 1.11 -5.81
N GLY A 65 -6.41 1.19 -5.75
CA GLY A 65 -7.17 2.35 -6.16
C GLY A 65 -7.09 2.60 -7.66
N MET A 66 -7.24 3.86 -8.08
CA MET A 66 -7.29 4.27 -9.50
C MET A 66 -5.94 4.73 -10.06
N MET A 67 -4.97 5.04 -9.19
CA MET A 67 -3.75 5.73 -9.57
C MET A 67 -2.53 4.81 -9.59
N PRO A 68 -1.56 5.04 -10.50
CA PRO A 68 -0.51 4.08 -10.82
C PRO A 68 0.68 4.13 -9.86
N PHE A 69 0.52 4.74 -8.68
CA PHE A 69 1.64 5.05 -7.80
C PHE A 69 2.32 3.80 -7.22
N GLY A 70 1.59 2.70 -7.02
CA GLY A 70 2.19 1.44 -6.59
C GLY A 70 3.10 0.84 -7.67
N TYR A 71 2.69 0.94 -8.93
CA TYR A 71 3.55 0.57 -10.06
C TYR A 71 4.77 1.49 -10.13
N ALA A 72 4.60 2.80 -9.96
CA ALA A 72 5.70 3.75 -9.96
C ALA A 72 6.74 3.45 -8.87
N LEU A 73 6.29 3.15 -7.66
CA LEU A 73 7.12 2.73 -6.53
C LEU A 73 7.86 1.42 -6.82
N ALA A 74 7.16 0.40 -7.29
CA ALA A 74 7.78 -0.89 -7.62
C ALA A 74 8.83 -0.74 -8.73
N ALA A 75 8.51 0.02 -9.78
CA ALA A 75 9.40 0.27 -10.90
C ALA A 75 10.63 1.11 -10.52
N SER A 76 10.48 2.18 -9.73
CA SER A 76 11.62 2.99 -9.24
C SER A 76 12.56 2.20 -8.34
N CYS A 77 12.01 1.20 -7.65
CA CYS A 77 12.78 0.28 -6.80
C CYS A 77 13.37 -0.93 -7.55
N ASP A 78 13.23 -0.99 -8.88
CA ASP A 78 13.70 -2.12 -9.70
C ASP A 78 13.09 -3.47 -9.27
N ALA A 79 11.81 -3.48 -8.91
CA ALA A 79 11.07 -4.73 -8.67
C ALA A 79 11.06 -5.62 -9.93
N ARG A 80 10.94 -6.94 -9.74
CA ARG A 80 10.88 -7.90 -10.84
C ARG A 80 9.57 -7.79 -11.62
N ASN A 81 8.46 -7.58 -10.92
CA ASN A 81 7.15 -7.30 -11.50
C ASN A 81 6.21 -6.69 -10.45
N PHE A 82 5.06 -6.20 -10.90
CA PHE A 82 4.05 -5.57 -10.07
C PHE A 82 2.64 -6.13 -10.35
N VAL A 83 1.84 -6.32 -9.30
CA VAL A 83 0.40 -6.60 -9.44
C VAL A 83 -0.40 -5.62 -8.60
N ALA A 84 -1.32 -4.90 -9.24
CA ALA A 84 -2.35 -4.15 -8.53
C ALA A 84 -3.57 -5.06 -8.31
N VAL A 85 -4.00 -5.21 -7.06
CA VAL A 85 -5.23 -5.92 -6.70
C VAL A 85 -6.28 -4.88 -6.33
N GLU A 86 -7.30 -4.74 -7.16
CA GLU A 86 -8.29 -3.66 -7.04
C GLU A 86 -9.65 -4.10 -7.61
N PRO A 87 -10.61 -4.50 -6.77
CA PRO A 87 -11.89 -5.04 -7.25
C PRO A 87 -12.85 -3.97 -7.80
N PHE A 88 -12.72 -2.70 -7.41
CA PHE A 88 -13.69 -1.65 -7.74
C PHE A 88 -13.24 -0.75 -8.88
N TYR A 89 -11.93 -0.56 -9.02
CA TYR A 89 -11.33 0.38 -9.97
C TYR A 89 -10.32 -0.24 -10.94
N ALA A 90 -10.31 -1.57 -11.11
CA ALA A 90 -9.35 -2.29 -11.96
C ALA A 90 -9.14 -1.66 -13.35
N ASP A 91 -10.22 -1.29 -14.04
CA ASP A 91 -10.13 -0.70 -15.39
C ASP A 91 -9.42 0.66 -15.38
N LYS A 92 -9.75 1.51 -14.39
CA LYS A 92 -9.11 2.81 -14.22
C LYS A 92 -7.65 2.65 -13.83
N GLN A 93 -7.36 1.70 -12.95
CA GLN A 93 -6.01 1.40 -12.52
C GLN A 93 -5.13 0.90 -13.67
N LYS A 94 -5.68 0.02 -14.50
CA LYS A 94 -5.00 -0.48 -15.70
C LYS A 94 -4.74 0.64 -16.70
N ALA A 95 -5.72 1.51 -16.92
CA ALA A 95 -5.58 2.67 -17.80
C ALA A 95 -4.53 3.66 -17.27
N SER A 96 -4.51 3.93 -15.96
CA SER A 96 -3.58 4.87 -15.35
C SER A 96 -2.13 4.38 -15.38
N VAL A 97 -1.89 3.08 -15.13
CA VAL A 97 -0.55 2.47 -15.29
C VAL A 97 -0.09 2.54 -16.74
N LYS A 98 -0.98 2.26 -17.70
CA LYS A 98 -0.66 2.35 -19.13
C LYS A 98 -0.29 3.78 -19.53
N ALA A 99 -1.09 4.77 -19.15
CA ALA A 99 -0.83 6.17 -19.43
C ALA A 99 0.51 6.63 -18.84
N MET A 100 0.80 6.27 -17.58
CA MET A 100 2.08 6.59 -16.95
C MET A 100 3.27 6.01 -17.72
N ILE A 101 3.19 4.75 -18.19
CA ILE A 101 4.28 4.12 -18.98
C ILE A 101 4.48 4.86 -20.31
N GLU A 102 3.40 5.27 -20.97
CA GLU A 102 3.46 5.99 -22.25
C GLU A 102 4.02 7.42 -22.07
N GLU A 103 3.66 8.11 -20.99
CA GLU A 103 4.11 9.48 -20.67
C GLU A 103 5.54 9.53 -20.11
N SER A 104 5.94 8.56 -19.29
CA SER A 104 7.24 8.57 -18.62
C SER A 104 8.42 8.29 -19.55
N GLY A 105 8.17 7.76 -20.75
CA GLY A 105 9.21 7.45 -21.73
C GLY A 105 10.31 6.55 -21.16
N SER A 106 11.56 7.04 -21.18
CA SER A 106 12.74 6.33 -20.64
C SER A 106 13.05 6.67 -19.17
N ILE A 107 12.30 7.56 -18.53
CA ILE A 107 12.58 8.05 -17.17
C ILE A 107 12.27 6.97 -16.13
N LEU A 108 11.13 6.28 -16.28
CA LEU A 108 10.74 5.17 -15.42
C LEU A 108 11.02 3.85 -16.13
N LYS A 109 11.92 3.04 -15.57
CA LYS A 109 12.23 1.72 -16.13
C LYS A 109 10.97 0.85 -16.07
N ARG A 110 10.49 0.45 -17.25
CA ARG A 110 9.31 -0.41 -17.35
C ARG A 110 9.58 -1.78 -16.74
N ILE A 111 8.67 -2.25 -15.90
CA ILE A 111 8.62 -3.61 -15.37
C ILE A 111 7.33 -4.32 -15.84
N PRO A 112 7.31 -5.66 -15.90
CA PRO A 112 6.06 -6.40 -16.14
C PRO A 112 5.02 -6.06 -15.07
N TYR A 113 3.77 -5.89 -15.48
CA TYR A 113 2.67 -5.63 -14.54
C TYR A 113 1.38 -6.37 -14.90
N LYS A 114 0.55 -6.59 -13.89
CA LYS A 114 -0.84 -7.06 -14.01
C LYS A 114 -1.74 -6.16 -13.15
N VAL A 115 -3.00 -6.00 -13.56
CA VAL A 115 -4.07 -5.51 -12.70
C VAL A 115 -5.08 -6.63 -12.55
N ASP A 116 -5.41 -6.98 -11.31
CA ASP A 116 -6.36 -8.03 -10.97
C ASP A 116 -7.59 -7.42 -10.29
N GLY A 117 -8.76 -7.71 -10.86
CA GLY A 117 -10.04 -7.14 -10.43
C GLY A 117 -10.77 -7.96 -9.37
N VAL A 118 -10.04 -8.77 -8.62
CA VAL A 118 -10.57 -9.67 -7.59
C VAL A 118 -10.44 -9.04 -6.20
N ASP A 119 -11.18 -9.61 -5.25
CA ASP A 119 -11.04 -9.29 -3.83
C ASP A 119 -9.63 -9.61 -3.30
N MET A 120 -9.10 -8.82 -2.36
CA MET A 120 -7.74 -9.01 -1.85
C MET A 120 -7.55 -10.35 -1.14
N LEU A 121 -8.56 -10.83 -0.41
CA LEU A 121 -8.47 -12.13 0.26
C LEU A 121 -8.51 -13.27 -0.76
N GLU A 122 -9.36 -13.16 -1.79
CA GLU A 122 -9.42 -14.13 -2.89
C GLU A 122 -8.09 -14.20 -3.65
N TYR A 123 -7.51 -13.05 -3.98
CA TYR A 123 -6.21 -12.96 -4.63
C TYR A 123 -5.13 -13.68 -3.81
N LEU A 124 -4.99 -13.33 -2.52
CA LEU A 124 -3.92 -13.87 -1.68
C LEU A 124 -4.05 -15.39 -1.51
N LYS A 125 -5.27 -15.93 -1.38
CA LYS A 125 -5.52 -17.39 -1.31
C LYS A 125 -5.05 -18.15 -2.55
N GLY A 126 -5.00 -17.48 -3.71
CA GLY A 126 -4.50 -18.06 -4.96
C GLY A 126 -2.97 -18.06 -5.06
N GLU A 127 -2.28 -17.32 -4.20
CA GLU A 127 -0.82 -17.20 -4.22
C GLU A 127 -0.13 -18.29 -3.41
N ALA A 128 1.07 -18.68 -3.84
CA ALA A 128 1.89 -19.63 -3.11
C ALA A 128 2.50 -19.00 -1.84
N ASP A 129 2.88 -19.85 -0.89
CA ASP A 129 3.62 -19.46 0.31
C ASP A 129 4.97 -18.81 -0.06
N ASP A 130 5.47 -17.94 0.81
CA ASP A 130 6.83 -17.37 0.72
C ASP A 130 7.19 -16.72 -0.64
N LEU A 131 6.25 -16.04 -1.32
CA LEU A 131 6.42 -15.60 -2.71
C LEU A 131 6.46 -14.08 -2.92
N LEU A 132 5.79 -13.31 -2.06
CA LEU A 132 5.42 -11.92 -2.35
C LEU A 132 6.16 -10.92 -1.44
N SER A 133 6.32 -9.69 -1.94
CA SER A 133 6.36 -8.50 -1.10
C SER A 133 5.06 -7.73 -1.29
N VAL A 134 4.43 -7.35 -0.18
CA VAL A 134 3.08 -6.80 -0.19
C VAL A 134 3.10 -5.32 0.18
N ILE A 135 2.23 -4.53 -0.45
CA ILE A 135 1.99 -3.12 -0.15
C ILE A 135 0.49 -2.94 0.11
N ALA A 136 0.14 -2.17 1.13
CA ALA A 136 -1.22 -1.68 1.30
C ALA A 136 -1.19 -0.26 1.87
N CYS A 137 -1.92 0.64 1.22
CA CYS A 137 -1.92 2.05 1.58
C CYS A 137 -3.35 2.55 1.81
N GLY A 138 -3.61 3.22 2.93
CA GLY A 138 -4.92 3.81 3.22
C GLY A 138 -6.06 2.79 3.38
N ILE A 139 -5.77 1.56 3.80
CA ILE A 139 -6.78 0.54 4.08
C ILE A 139 -7.20 0.65 5.54
N GLU A 140 -8.30 1.36 5.77
CA GLU A 140 -8.86 1.56 7.11
C GLU A 140 -9.91 0.50 7.47
N ASP A 141 -10.15 0.28 8.77
CA ASP A 141 -11.17 -0.68 9.23
C ASP A 141 -12.58 -0.38 8.68
N CYS A 142 -12.90 0.88 8.39
CA CYS A 142 -14.21 1.31 7.91
C CYS A 142 -14.53 0.84 6.48
N ILE A 143 -13.50 0.49 5.69
CA ILE A 143 -13.64 -0.01 4.32
C ILE A 143 -13.56 -1.53 4.23
N LEU A 144 -13.15 -2.21 5.30
CA LEU A 144 -13.09 -3.65 5.36
C LEU A 144 -14.48 -4.24 5.71
N PRO A 145 -14.88 -5.39 5.13
CA PRO A 145 -16.19 -5.99 5.39
C PRO A 145 -16.45 -6.36 6.85
N SER A 146 -15.43 -6.89 7.55
CA SER A 146 -15.52 -7.25 8.97
C SER A 146 -14.13 -7.43 9.59
N PHE A 147 -14.08 -7.59 10.91
CA PHE A 147 -12.86 -7.92 11.64
C PHE A 147 -12.29 -9.30 11.25
N GLU A 148 -13.16 -10.29 11.04
CA GLU A 148 -12.79 -11.65 10.62
C GLU A 148 -12.21 -11.64 9.20
N TYR A 149 -12.76 -10.81 8.33
CA TYR A 149 -12.19 -10.57 7.01
C TYR A 149 -10.78 -9.98 7.13
N ARG A 150 -10.61 -8.94 7.96
CA ARG A 150 -9.29 -8.34 8.22
C ARG A 150 -8.29 -9.39 8.71
N LYS A 151 -8.68 -10.20 9.69
CA LYS A 151 -7.84 -11.29 10.24
C LYS A 151 -7.48 -12.34 9.21
N SER A 152 -8.40 -12.64 8.29
CA SER A 152 -8.13 -13.56 7.18
C SER A 152 -7.12 -12.99 6.21
N VAL A 153 -7.24 -11.71 5.84
CA VAL A 153 -6.26 -11.01 4.98
C VAL A 153 -4.90 -10.95 5.66
N GLU A 154 -4.85 -10.60 6.95
CA GLU A 154 -3.62 -10.57 7.76
C GLU A 154 -2.92 -11.93 7.80
N GLY A 155 -3.67 -13.02 7.99
CA GLY A 155 -3.13 -14.39 7.98
C GLY A 155 -2.58 -14.79 6.61
N GLU A 156 -3.26 -14.41 5.54
CA GLU A 156 -2.77 -14.68 4.19
C GLU A 156 -1.55 -13.83 3.83
N ILE A 157 -1.48 -12.57 4.29
CA ILE A 157 -0.26 -11.75 4.17
C ILE A 157 0.92 -12.45 4.84
N TYR A 158 0.76 -12.97 6.07
CA TYR A 158 1.81 -13.74 6.75
C TYR A 158 2.26 -14.94 5.91
N ARG A 159 1.31 -15.70 5.35
CA ARG A 159 1.59 -16.93 4.58
C ARG A 159 2.34 -16.65 3.27
N VAL A 160 1.91 -15.65 2.50
CA VAL A 160 2.45 -15.40 1.15
C VAL A 160 3.72 -14.57 1.15
N LEU A 161 4.05 -13.90 2.26
CA LEU A 161 5.20 -13.02 2.33
C LEU A 161 6.49 -13.84 2.21
N GLU A 162 7.32 -13.52 1.22
CA GLU A 162 8.65 -14.12 1.10
C GLU A 162 9.44 -13.87 2.40
N LYS A 163 10.18 -14.88 2.88
CA LYS A 163 10.72 -14.87 4.25
C LYS A 163 11.56 -13.64 4.57
N ASP A 164 12.37 -13.18 3.61
CA ASP A 164 13.22 -12.02 3.78
C ASP A 164 12.60 -10.73 3.18
N ALA A 165 11.30 -10.73 2.86
CA ALA A 165 10.55 -9.57 2.40
C ALA A 165 9.79 -8.86 3.53
N PHE A 166 9.22 -7.71 3.19
CA PHE A 166 8.35 -6.93 4.06
C PHE A 166 6.97 -6.72 3.44
N PHE A 167 5.96 -6.67 4.31
CA PHE A 167 4.69 -6.02 4.05
C PHE A 167 4.81 -4.53 4.44
N LEU A 168 4.65 -3.65 3.44
CA LEU A 168 4.71 -2.20 3.58
C LEU A 168 3.29 -1.65 3.77
N SER A 169 3.03 -1.10 4.94
CA SER A 169 1.73 -0.54 5.34
C SER A 169 1.84 0.97 5.55
N SER A 170 1.40 1.76 4.58
CA SER A 170 1.30 3.23 4.71
C SER A 170 -0.12 3.63 5.05
N HIS A 171 -0.40 4.01 6.29
CA HIS A 171 -1.79 4.26 6.77
C HIS A 171 -2.78 3.11 6.49
N SER A 172 -2.31 1.87 6.53
CA SER A 172 -3.19 0.69 6.58
C SER A 172 -3.34 0.20 8.02
N GLU A 173 -4.51 -0.33 8.33
CA GLU A 173 -4.85 -0.97 9.61
C GLU A 173 -4.69 -2.50 9.58
N LEU A 174 -4.16 -3.06 8.48
CA LEU A 174 -3.76 -4.47 8.41
C LEU A 174 -2.52 -4.70 9.28
N GLN A 175 -2.61 -5.63 10.23
CA GLN A 175 -1.54 -5.96 11.18
C GLN A 175 -1.30 -7.48 11.25
N PRO A 176 -0.58 -8.06 10.26
CA PRO A 176 -0.30 -9.50 10.23
C PRO A 176 0.45 -9.95 11.48
N GLN A 177 -0.17 -10.85 12.24
CA GLN A 177 0.40 -11.38 13.48
C GLN A 177 1.56 -12.34 13.17
N GLY A 178 2.53 -12.42 14.09
CA GLY A 178 3.70 -13.29 13.93
C GLY A 178 4.84 -12.68 13.12
N LEU A 179 4.69 -11.46 12.58
CA LEU A 179 5.77 -10.67 12.00
C LEU A 179 6.25 -9.61 12.99
N ARG A 180 7.54 -9.32 12.95
CA ARG A 180 8.12 -8.16 13.63
C ARG A 180 7.69 -6.89 12.90
N MET A 181 7.57 -5.81 13.65
CA MET A 181 7.11 -4.52 13.12
C MET A 181 8.14 -3.44 13.40
N PHE A 182 8.41 -2.63 12.37
CA PHE A 182 9.15 -1.37 12.45
C PHE A 182 8.25 -0.24 11.96
N GLU A 183 8.18 0.86 12.71
CA GLU A 183 7.36 2.02 12.38
C GLU A 183 8.25 3.25 12.26
N LEU A 184 7.96 4.07 11.25
CA LEU A 184 8.54 5.40 11.08
C LEU A 184 7.47 6.35 10.56
N CYS A 185 7.67 7.64 10.82
CA CYS A 185 6.93 8.72 10.19
C CYS A 185 7.79 9.41 9.12
N PHE A 186 7.16 9.88 8.05
CA PHE A 186 7.82 10.66 7.02
C PHE A 186 6.94 11.82 6.54
N GLN A 187 7.57 12.93 6.17
CA GLN A 187 6.86 14.07 5.60
C GLN A 187 6.58 13.85 4.11
N ARG A 188 5.39 14.21 3.64
CA ARG A 188 5.06 14.15 2.21
C ARG A 188 5.96 15.12 1.42
N PRO A 189 6.70 14.66 0.40
CA PRO A 189 7.54 15.56 -0.39
C PRO A 189 6.75 16.70 -1.05
N ALA A 190 5.57 16.41 -1.61
CA ALA A 190 4.71 17.42 -2.22
C ALA A 190 4.00 18.36 -1.21
N ASN A 191 3.93 18.00 0.07
CA ASN A 191 3.36 18.84 1.13
C ASN A 191 4.01 18.54 2.49
N PRO A 192 5.17 19.15 2.80
CA PRO A 192 5.95 18.82 3.99
C PRO A 192 5.27 19.13 5.34
N LYS A 193 4.10 19.77 5.32
CA LYS A 193 3.27 20.00 6.52
C LYS A 193 2.45 18.78 6.93
N VAL A 194 2.35 17.78 6.04
CA VAL A 194 1.63 16.53 6.28
C VAL A 194 2.66 15.43 6.52
N GLU A 195 2.45 14.69 7.60
CA GLU A 195 3.25 13.54 7.99
C GLU A 195 2.42 12.27 7.77
N ASP A 196 3.04 11.26 7.16
CA ASP A 196 2.47 9.94 6.98
C ASP A 196 3.25 8.89 7.79
N ARG A 197 2.56 7.81 8.18
CA ARG A 197 3.09 6.64 8.90
C ARG A 197 3.37 5.50 7.93
N LEU A 198 4.60 4.97 7.96
CA LEU A 198 4.96 3.72 7.33
C LEU A 198 5.26 2.66 8.40
N ARG A 199 4.60 1.50 8.27
CA ARG A 199 4.92 0.28 9.03
C ARG A 199 5.50 -0.77 8.09
N LEU A 200 6.57 -1.41 8.52
CA LEU A 200 7.18 -2.56 7.86
C LEU A 200 6.97 -3.78 8.74
N TYR A 201 6.29 -4.79 8.20
CA TYR A 201 6.12 -6.08 8.85
C TYR A 201 6.97 -7.12 8.12
N GLY A 202 7.84 -7.83 8.84
CA GLY A 202 8.74 -8.82 8.26
C GLY A 202 9.11 -9.92 9.25
N SER A 203 9.64 -11.03 8.73
CA SER A 203 10.18 -12.10 9.58
C SER A 203 11.53 -11.71 10.21
N ASP A 204 12.05 -12.54 11.10
CA ASP A 204 13.42 -12.37 11.61
C ASP A 204 14.46 -12.35 10.48
N GLU A 205 14.32 -13.21 9.47
CA GLU A 205 15.24 -13.27 8.32
C GLU A 205 15.25 -11.93 7.54
N ALA A 206 14.09 -11.27 7.43
CA ALA A 206 13.99 -9.97 6.78
C ALA A 206 14.73 -8.88 7.58
N PHE A 207 14.58 -8.88 8.91
CA PHE A 207 15.27 -7.94 9.78
C PHE A 207 16.77 -8.22 9.91
N GLU A 208 17.19 -9.48 9.90
CA GLU A 208 18.62 -9.85 9.85
C GLU A 208 19.28 -9.35 8.56
N LYS A 209 18.58 -9.44 7.43
CA LYS A 209 19.11 -9.03 6.13
C LYS A 209 19.10 -7.53 5.90
N TYR A 210 18.08 -6.82 6.39
CA TYR A 210 17.85 -5.42 6.05
C TYR A 210 17.83 -4.45 7.24
N GLY A 211 17.93 -4.95 8.49
CA GLY A 211 17.80 -4.14 9.70
C GLY A 211 18.77 -2.96 9.77
N GLU A 212 20.01 -3.14 9.31
CA GLU A 212 21.00 -2.06 9.30
C GLU A 212 20.57 -0.85 8.43
N TYR A 213 19.80 -1.07 7.37
CA TYR A 213 19.26 0.01 6.54
C TYR A 213 18.09 0.74 7.20
N LEU A 214 17.35 0.04 8.08
CA LEU A 214 16.25 0.62 8.85
C LEU A 214 16.79 1.49 10.00
N ASP A 215 17.89 1.05 10.63
CA ASP A 215 18.59 1.79 11.68
C ASP A 215 19.38 2.99 11.12
N GLY A 216 19.99 2.85 9.94
CA GLY A 216 20.70 3.93 9.25
C GLY A 216 19.81 5.12 8.87
N GLY A 217 18.52 4.88 8.66
CA GLY A 217 17.51 5.94 8.45
C GLY A 217 17.34 6.87 9.66
N MET A 218 17.58 6.37 10.89
CA MET A 218 17.52 7.19 12.10
C MET A 218 18.70 8.17 12.22
N LEU A 219 19.88 7.83 11.70
CA LEU A 219 21.07 8.70 11.79
C LEU A 219 20.94 9.96 10.91
N ALA A 220 20.10 9.93 9.87
CA ALA A 220 19.81 11.10 9.03
C ALA A 220 18.85 12.10 9.71
N PHE A 221 18.09 11.68 10.72
CA PHE A 221 17.15 12.53 11.48
C PHE A 221 17.64 12.84 12.91
N GLY A 222 18.80 12.32 13.31
CA GLY A 222 19.28 12.34 14.69
C GLY A 222 20.55 13.15 14.93
N LYS A 223 20.63 14.40 14.46
CA LYS A 223 21.42 15.47 15.11
C LYS A 223 20.77 16.84 14.85
N LYS A 224 19.95 17.28 15.80
CA LYS A 224 19.86 18.69 16.17
C LYS A 224 20.39 18.82 17.59
#